data_AF-A0A2H6MXG5-F1
#
_entry.id   AF-A0A2H6MXG5-F1
#
_cell.length_a   1.000
_cell.length_b   1.000
_cell.length_c   1.000
_cell.angle_alpha   90.00
_cell.angle_beta   90.00
_cell.angle_gamma   90.00
#
_symmetry.space_group_name_H-M   'P 1'
#
loop_
_entity.id
_entity.type
_entity.pdbx_description
1 polymer ?
#
loop_
_entity_poly.entity_id
_entity_poly.type
_entity_poly.pdbx_seq_one_letter_code
_entity_poly.pdbx_strand_id
1 'polypeptide(L)'
;YWIQKALFAAGFPVPEPLLYCSDVSVIGTQFYVMQHVQGRIFRDITLPEVCPAERSALYIAIIETLAKLHSFNVNSLGLQDYGRGTGYCKRQVSTWMRQYQATAHIQIPVMIELSEWLMSNLPDNDNEITLIHGDFRIDNIIFDPREVRVVAVLDWELSTLGHPLADLAY
;
A
#
# COMPACT_ATOMS: atom_id res chain seq x y z
N TYR A 1 2.06 -12.85 -1.75
CA TYR A 1 2.60 -13.63 -2.90
C TYR A 1 2.00 -13.22 -4.24
N TRP A 2 0.72 -13.46 -4.54
CA TRP A 2 0.16 -13.27 -5.89
C TRP A 2 0.29 -11.85 -6.45
N ILE A 3 -0.02 -10.84 -5.63
CA ILE A 3 0.14 -9.43 -6.02
C ILE A 3 1.59 -9.07 -6.37
N GLN A 4 2.53 -9.45 -5.49
CA GLN A 4 3.97 -9.27 -5.74
C GLN A 4 4.41 -10.01 -7.01
N LYS A 5 3.84 -11.19 -7.31
CA LYS A 5 4.18 -11.93 -8.54
C LYS A 5 3.74 -11.19 -9.79
N ALA A 6 2.53 -10.63 -9.80
CA ALA A 6 2.02 -9.83 -10.91
C ALA A 6 2.86 -8.55 -11.10
N LEU A 7 3.17 -7.85 -10.01
CA LEU A 7 3.96 -6.63 -10.02
C LEU A 7 5.42 -6.85 -10.47
N PHE A 8 6.06 -7.91 -9.97
CA PHE A 8 7.41 -8.29 -10.38
C PHE A 8 7.46 -8.58 -11.89
N ALA A 9 6.51 -9.37 -12.41
CA ALA A 9 6.41 -9.67 -13.84
C ALA A 9 6.17 -8.40 -14.69
N ALA A 10 5.50 -7.39 -14.12
CA ALA A 10 5.27 -6.10 -14.76
C ALA A 10 6.43 -5.09 -14.59
N GLY A 11 7.54 -5.49 -13.95
CA GLY A 11 8.71 -4.64 -13.75
C GLY A 11 8.51 -3.53 -12.70
N PHE A 12 7.57 -3.71 -11.77
CA PHE A 12 7.47 -2.86 -10.58
C PHE A 12 8.47 -3.34 -9.50
N PRO A 13 9.13 -2.43 -8.75
CA PRO A 13 10.11 -2.81 -7.75
C PRO A 13 9.42 -3.46 -6.54
N VAL A 14 9.32 -4.78 -6.55
CA VAL A 14 8.99 -5.63 -5.39
C VAL A 14 10.06 -6.72 -5.27
N PRO A 15 10.25 -7.32 -4.07
CA PRO A 15 11.06 -8.52 -3.97
C PRO A 15 10.52 -9.62 -4.89
N GLU A 16 11.40 -10.33 -5.62
CA GLU A 16 10.99 -11.45 -6.46
C GLU A 16 10.32 -12.53 -5.59
N PRO A 17 9.05 -12.91 -5.85
CA PRO A 17 8.41 -14.00 -5.14
C PRO A 17 8.90 -15.35 -5.68
N LEU A 18 9.56 -16.13 -4.84
CA LEU A 18 10.27 -17.36 -5.22
C LEU A 18 9.44 -18.63 -5.03
N LEU A 19 8.69 -18.71 -3.92
CA LEU A 19 7.91 -19.89 -3.57
C LEU A 19 6.66 -19.49 -2.79
N TYR A 20 5.54 -20.16 -3.07
CA TYR A 20 4.40 -20.20 -2.18
C TYR A 20 4.15 -21.65 -1.75
N CYS A 21 4.06 -21.88 -0.45
CA CYS A 21 3.78 -23.19 0.14
C CYS A 21 2.44 -23.14 0.86
N SER A 22 1.45 -23.82 0.29
CA SER A 22 0.14 -24.03 0.92
C SER A 22 0.09 -25.27 1.82
N ASP A 23 1.14 -26.09 1.81
CA ASP A 23 1.22 -27.30 2.63
C ASP A 23 1.61 -26.93 4.07
N VAL A 24 0.59 -26.88 4.93
CA VAL A 24 0.75 -26.56 6.35
C VAL A 24 1.54 -27.63 7.11
N SER A 25 1.74 -28.83 6.57
CA SER A 25 2.52 -29.87 7.23
C SER A 25 4.02 -29.55 7.31
N VAL A 26 4.52 -28.64 6.46
CA VAL A 26 5.94 -28.26 6.40
C VAL A 26 6.40 -27.47 7.64
N ILE A 27 5.60 -26.49 8.10
CA ILE A 27 5.96 -25.61 9.24
C ILE A 27 4.77 -25.21 10.13
N GLY A 28 3.61 -25.87 9.97
CA GLY A 28 2.40 -25.61 10.77
C GLY A 28 1.50 -24.48 10.25
N THR A 29 1.90 -23.77 9.19
CA THR A 29 1.10 -22.72 8.55
C THR A 29 1.53 -22.55 7.09
N GLN A 30 0.70 -21.86 6.30
CA GLN A 30 1.06 -21.47 4.93
C GLN A 30 2.14 -20.39 4.98
N PHE A 31 3.06 -20.41 4.00
CA PHE A 31 4.11 -19.40 3.92
C PHE A 31 4.53 -19.14 2.47
N TYR A 32 5.30 -18.09 2.27
CA TYR A 32 5.95 -17.82 0.99
C TYR A 32 7.39 -17.36 1.22
N VAL A 33 8.22 -17.54 0.20
CA VAL A 33 9.63 -17.10 0.17
C VAL A 33 9.78 -16.08 -0.95
N MET A 34 10.59 -15.06 -0.71
CA MET A 34 10.88 -14.00 -1.66
C MET A 34 12.38 -13.65 -1.63
N GLN A 35 12.84 -12.92 -2.64
CA GLN A 35 14.19 -12.39 -2.72
C GLN A 35 14.51 -11.55 -1.47
N HIS A 36 15.72 -11.75 -0.94
CA HIS A 36 16.30 -10.82 0.02
C HIS A 36 16.89 -9.62 -0.73
N VAL A 37 16.23 -8.46 -0.65
CA VAL A 37 16.66 -7.22 -1.32
C VAL A 37 17.52 -6.41 -0.36
N GLN A 38 18.79 -6.18 -0.73
CA GLN A 38 19.71 -5.37 0.06
C GLN A 38 19.54 -3.89 -0.27
N GLY A 39 19.39 -3.04 0.76
CA GLY A 39 19.23 -1.61 0.57
C GLY A 39 19.13 -0.82 1.87
N ARG A 40 18.78 0.47 1.74
CA ARG A 40 18.54 1.40 2.84
C ARG A 40 17.04 1.43 3.14
N ILE A 41 16.68 1.33 4.42
CA ILE A 41 15.32 1.53 4.91
C ILE A 41 15.36 2.70 5.87
N PHE A 42 14.56 3.72 5.58
CA PHE A 42 14.45 4.90 6.42
C PHE A 42 13.20 4.80 7.28
N ARG A 43 13.38 4.89 8.60
CA ARG A 43 12.25 4.87 9.55
C ARG A 43 11.81 6.26 9.98
N ASP A 44 12.74 7.21 10.02
CA ASP A 44 12.46 8.59 10.34
C ASP A 44 12.12 9.35 9.05
N ILE A 45 10.88 9.85 8.96
CA ILE A 45 10.39 10.63 7.81
C ILE A 45 11.19 11.94 7.63
N THR A 46 11.83 12.45 8.67
CA THR A 46 12.64 13.68 8.56
C THR A 46 13.98 13.43 7.87
N LEU A 47 14.39 12.17 7.68
CA LEU A 47 15.62 11.76 7.02
C LEU A 47 16.85 12.55 7.53
N PRO A 48 17.16 12.51 8.84
CA PRO A 48 18.25 13.30 9.43
C PRO A 48 19.64 12.88 8.93
N GLU A 49 19.80 11.66 8.44
CA GLU A 49 21.07 11.09 7.99
C GLU A 49 21.50 11.51 6.58
N VAL A 50 20.63 12.17 5.81
CA VAL A 50 20.95 12.65 4.45
C VAL A 50 20.91 14.16 4.33
N CYS A 51 21.64 14.68 3.33
CA CYS A 51 21.63 16.11 3.03
C CYS A 51 20.28 16.57 2.41
N PRO A 52 19.94 17.86 2.46
CA PRO A 52 18.67 18.36 1.96
C PRO A 52 18.37 18.00 0.49
N ALA A 53 19.38 18.03 -0.38
CA ALA A 53 19.21 17.70 -1.79
C ALA A 53 18.85 16.22 -2.00
N GLU A 54 19.54 15.32 -1.29
CA GLU A 54 19.23 13.88 -1.32
C GLU A 54 17.86 13.59 -0.71
N ARG A 55 17.51 14.27 0.39
CA ARG A 55 16.17 14.17 0.99
C ARG A 55 15.07 14.49 -0.02
N SER A 56 15.18 15.61 -0.74
CA SER A 56 14.22 15.96 -1.79
C SER A 56 14.15 14.91 -2.89
N ALA A 57 15.29 14.41 -3.34
CA ALA A 57 15.33 13.37 -4.36
C ALA A 57 14.68 12.05 -3.90
N LEU A 58 14.87 11.66 -2.63
CA LEU A 58 14.25 10.44 -2.07
C LEU A 58 12.73 10.56 -2.08
N TYR A 59 12.19 11.71 -1.65
CA TYR A 59 10.75 11.96 -1.69
C TYR A 59 10.18 11.99 -3.11
N ILE A 60 10.92 12.52 -4.08
CA ILE A 60 10.53 12.42 -5.49
C ILE A 60 10.46 10.95 -5.93
N ALA A 61 11.48 10.15 -5.61
CA ALA A 61 11.51 8.72 -5.96
C ALA A 61 10.35 7.93 -5.32
N ILE A 62 9.94 8.29 -4.09
CA ILE A 62 8.76 7.72 -3.42
C ILE A 62 7.49 8.00 -4.24
N ILE A 63 7.26 9.27 -4.58
CA ILE A 63 6.05 9.69 -5.31
C ILE A 63 6.03 9.15 -6.74
N GLU A 64 7.17 9.11 -7.44
CA GLU A 64 7.28 8.49 -8.76
C GLU A 64 6.96 6.99 -8.71
N THR A 65 7.40 6.30 -7.65
CA THR A 65 7.09 4.89 -7.42
C THR A 65 5.60 4.69 -7.17
N LEU A 66 4.96 5.54 -6.36
CA LEU A 66 3.51 5.49 -6.12
C LEU A 66 2.72 5.77 -7.40
N ALA A 67 3.10 6.80 -8.16
CA ALA A 67 2.47 7.13 -9.43
C ALA A 67 2.61 5.96 -10.43
N LYS A 68 3.77 5.30 -10.48
CA LYS A 68 3.95 4.09 -11.29
C LYS A 68 3.02 2.97 -10.85
N LEU A 69 2.84 2.74 -9.55
CA LEU A 69 1.90 1.74 -9.04
C LEU A 69 0.46 2.03 -9.52
N HIS A 70 0.01 3.27 -9.35
CA HIS A 70 -1.34 3.70 -9.72
C HIS A 70 -1.56 3.73 -11.24
N SER A 71 -0.49 3.79 -12.04
CA SER A 71 -0.56 3.79 -13.51
C SER A 71 -0.86 2.42 -14.13
N PHE A 72 -0.75 1.33 -13.37
CA PHE A 72 -0.98 0.00 -13.93
C PHE A 72 -2.45 -0.24 -14.29
N ASN A 73 -2.64 -0.80 -15.48
CA ASN A 73 -3.94 -1.35 -15.84
C ASN A 73 -4.17 -2.68 -15.11
N VAL A 74 -5.10 -2.67 -14.16
CA VAL A 74 -5.44 -3.82 -13.31
C VAL A 74 -5.83 -5.06 -14.12
N ASN A 75 -6.53 -4.89 -15.25
CA ASN A 75 -6.92 -6.00 -16.12
C ASN A 75 -5.71 -6.62 -16.82
N SER A 76 -4.77 -5.80 -17.27
CA SER A 76 -3.52 -6.27 -17.89
C SER A 76 -2.63 -7.04 -16.89
N LEU A 77 -2.76 -6.77 -15.59
CA LEU A 77 -2.08 -7.53 -14.53
C LEU A 77 -2.83 -8.81 -14.13
N GLY A 78 -4.03 -9.07 -14.65
CA GLY A 78 -4.87 -10.19 -14.23
C GLY A 78 -5.42 -10.04 -12.81
N LEU A 79 -5.59 -8.80 -12.34
CA LEU A 79 -5.99 -8.46 -10.97
C LEU A 79 -7.43 -7.92 -10.90
N GLN A 80 -8.26 -8.12 -11.92
CA GLN A 80 -9.61 -7.55 -11.98
C GLN A 80 -10.52 -7.96 -10.80
N ASP A 81 -10.29 -9.15 -10.24
CA ASP A 81 -11.05 -9.68 -9.11
C ASP A 81 -10.32 -9.52 -7.76
N TYR A 82 -9.23 -8.75 -7.72
CA TYR A 82 -8.39 -8.60 -6.52
C TYR A 82 -9.06 -7.79 -5.41
N GLY A 83 -10.03 -6.93 -5.75
CA GLY A 83 -10.73 -6.08 -4.81
C GLY A 83 -12.15 -5.76 -5.27
N ARG A 84 -12.92 -5.04 -4.42
CA ARG A 84 -14.34 -4.74 -4.69
C ARG A 84 -14.59 -3.57 -5.64
N GLY A 85 -13.55 -2.89 -6.14
CA GLY A 85 -13.67 -1.82 -7.15
C GLY A 85 -14.31 -0.52 -6.62
N THR A 86 -15.25 0.06 -7.38
CA THR A 86 -15.84 1.41 -7.19
C THR A 86 -16.47 1.62 -5.82
N GLY A 87 -16.49 2.86 -5.31
CA GLY A 87 -17.07 3.20 -4.00
C GLY A 87 -16.13 2.85 -2.85
N TYR A 88 -14.82 2.97 -3.09
CA TYR A 88 -13.78 2.58 -2.14
C TYR A 88 -13.84 3.46 -0.88
N CYS A 89 -13.85 4.78 -1.03
CA CYS A 89 -13.87 5.71 0.10
C CYS A 89 -15.12 5.50 0.96
N LYS A 90 -16.30 5.37 0.33
CA LYS A 90 -17.54 5.07 1.06
C LYS A 90 -17.45 3.77 1.88
N ARG A 91 -16.89 2.72 1.28
CA ARG A 91 -16.70 1.43 1.98
C ARG A 91 -15.71 1.57 3.13
N GLN A 92 -14.61 2.29 2.95
CA GLN A 92 -13.63 2.49 4.01
C GLN A 92 -14.25 3.19 5.21
N VAL A 93 -14.94 4.31 5.01
CA VAL A 93 -15.62 5.03 6.11
C VAL A 93 -16.61 4.10 6.84
N SER A 94 -17.43 3.38 6.09
CA SER A 94 -18.41 2.43 6.67
C SER A 94 -17.74 1.27 7.43
N THR A 95 -16.58 0.80 6.96
CA THR A 95 -15.85 -0.33 7.55
C THR A 95 -15.16 0.09 8.83
N TRP A 96 -14.45 1.23 8.82
CA TRP A 96 -13.76 1.76 9.99
C TRP A 96 -14.75 2.14 11.10
N MET A 97 -15.89 2.74 10.76
CA MET A 97 -16.90 3.06 11.76
C MET A 97 -17.48 1.79 12.41
N ARG A 98 -17.73 0.74 11.62
CA ARG A 98 -18.18 -0.55 12.15
C ARG A 98 -17.15 -1.19 13.08
N GLN A 99 -15.87 -1.15 12.69
CA GLN A 99 -14.79 -1.67 13.53
C GLN A 99 -14.67 -0.90 14.84
N TYR A 100 -14.72 0.43 14.78
CA TYR A 100 -14.74 1.29 15.95
C TYR A 100 -15.90 0.94 16.89
N GLN A 101 -17.14 0.82 16.37
CA GLN A 101 -18.30 0.44 17.18
C GLN A 101 -18.16 -0.94 17.83
N ALA A 102 -17.50 -1.88 17.17
CA ALA A 102 -17.31 -3.23 17.69
C ALA A 102 -16.24 -3.31 18.80
N THR A 103 -15.28 -2.39 18.83
CA THR A 103 -14.13 -2.43 19.75
C THR A 103 -14.14 -1.32 20.81
N ALA A 104 -14.91 -0.25 20.61
CA ALA A 104 -14.94 0.89 21.52
C ALA A 104 -15.52 0.50 22.89
N HIS A 105 -14.68 0.59 23.92
CA HIS A 105 -15.12 0.47 25.32
C HIS A 105 -15.82 1.72 25.82
N ILE A 106 -15.48 2.89 25.26
CA ILE A 106 -16.07 4.19 25.56
C ILE A 106 -16.34 4.89 24.24
N GLN A 107 -17.49 5.54 24.13
CA GLN A 107 -17.84 6.34 22.96
C GLN A 107 -17.07 7.65 22.97
N ILE A 108 -16.29 7.87 21.92
CA ILE A 108 -15.63 9.12 21.55
C ILE A 108 -16.55 9.86 20.56
N PRO A 109 -17.23 10.96 20.96
CA PRO A 109 -18.19 11.66 20.10
C PRO A 109 -17.59 12.15 18.78
N VAL A 110 -16.35 12.65 18.81
CA VAL A 110 -15.63 13.15 17.61
C VAL A 110 -15.46 12.07 16.54
N MET A 111 -15.36 10.79 16.89
CA MET A 111 -15.29 9.71 15.90
C MET A 111 -16.59 9.53 15.12
N ILE A 112 -17.73 9.78 15.75
CA ILE A 112 -19.05 9.70 15.11
C ILE A 112 -19.22 10.91 14.18
N GLU A 113 -18.92 12.11 14.68
CA GLU A 113 -18.95 13.35 13.89
C GLU A 113 -18.03 13.24 12.66
N LEU A 114 -16.83 12.69 12.81
CA LEU A 114 -15.90 12.44 11.71
C LEU A 114 -16.48 11.46 10.69
N SER A 115 -17.07 10.36 11.14
CA SER A 115 -17.70 9.39 10.22
C SER A 115 -18.86 9.99 9.45
N GLU A 116 -19.72 10.78 10.10
CA GLU A 116 -20.84 11.47 9.45
C GLU A 116 -20.33 12.49 8.44
N TRP A 117 -19.35 13.30 8.82
CA TRP A 117 -18.74 14.28 7.93
C TRP A 117 -18.10 13.63 6.72
N LEU A 118 -17.31 12.56 6.89
CA LEU A 118 -16.67 11.83 5.79
C LEU A 118 -17.71 11.22 4.84
N MET A 119 -18.82 10.67 5.36
CA MET A 119 -19.90 10.13 4.53
C MET A 119 -20.61 11.22 3.69
N SER A 120 -20.71 12.44 4.22
CA SER A 120 -21.30 13.59 3.50
C SER A 120 -20.33 14.30 2.56
N ASN A 121 -19.02 14.06 2.68
CA ASN A 121 -17.95 14.73 1.92
C ASN A 121 -17.07 13.72 1.17
N LEU A 122 -17.67 12.64 0.66
CA LEU A 122 -16.96 11.69 -0.19
C LEU A 122 -16.50 12.39 -1.49
N PRO A 123 -15.35 12.01 -2.06
CA PRO A 123 -14.92 12.54 -3.36
C PRO A 123 -15.96 12.27 -4.45
N ASP A 124 -16.22 13.27 -5.30
CA ASP A 124 -17.15 13.15 -6.43
C ASP A 124 -16.74 12.02 -7.40
N ASN A 125 -15.45 11.69 -7.45
CA ASN A 125 -14.84 10.66 -8.28
C ASN A 125 -14.52 9.34 -7.54
N ASP A 126 -15.26 8.96 -6.47
CA ASP A 126 -15.08 7.67 -5.76
C ASP A 126 -15.31 6.39 -6.63
N ASN A 127 -15.46 6.57 -7.95
CA ASN A 127 -15.51 5.51 -8.95
C ASN A 127 -14.14 5.21 -9.58
N GLU A 128 -13.12 6.03 -9.33
CA GLU A 128 -11.76 5.76 -9.80
C GLU A 128 -11.19 4.53 -9.08
N ILE A 129 -10.67 3.58 -9.86
CA ILE A 129 -10.13 2.31 -9.36
C ILE A 129 -8.72 2.16 -9.89
N THR A 130 -7.78 2.07 -8.97
CA THR A 130 -6.38 1.71 -9.24
C THR A 130 -5.97 0.58 -8.30
N LEU A 131 -4.85 -0.07 -8.60
CA LEU A 131 -4.17 -0.88 -7.60
C LEU A 131 -3.55 0.05 -6.56
N ILE A 132 -3.91 -0.11 -5.29
CA ILE A 132 -3.35 0.66 -4.17
C ILE A 132 -2.57 -0.25 -3.22
N HIS A 133 -1.56 0.30 -2.58
CA HIS A 133 -0.78 -0.40 -1.56
C HIS A 133 -1.54 -0.56 -0.25
N GLY A 134 -2.23 0.49 0.20
CA GLY A 134 -3.00 0.52 1.45
C GLY A 134 -2.18 0.84 2.70
N ASP A 135 -0.85 0.87 2.57
CA ASP A 135 0.12 1.22 3.63
C ASP A 135 1.40 1.80 3.00
N PHE A 136 1.26 2.75 2.07
CA PHE A 136 2.39 3.24 1.28
C PHE A 136 3.21 4.28 2.06
N ARG A 137 4.18 3.80 2.83
CA ARG A 137 5.02 4.63 3.70
C ARG A 137 6.51 4.32 3.52
N ILE A 138 7.35 5.29 3.88
CA ILE A 138 8.79 5.28 3.56
C ILE A 138 9.55 4.07 4.14
N ASP A 139 9.13 3.53 5.28
CA ASP A 139 9.75 2.38 5.92
C ASP A 139 9.32 1.03 5.31
N ASN A 140 8.28 1.04 4.47
CA ASN A 140 7.95 -0.07 3.57
C ASN A 140 8.73 0.01 2.25
N ILE A 141 9.66 0.97 2.10
CA ILE A 141 10.44 1.17 0.88
C ILE A 141 11.91 0.86 1.15
N ILE A 142 12.47 0.01 0.31
CA ILE A 142 13.91 -0.23 0.24
C ILE A 142 14.48 0.63 -0.88
N PHE A 143 15.43 1.50 -0.52
CA PHE A 143 16.22 2.28 -1.46
C PHE A 143 17.55 1.58 -1.79
N ASP A 144 18.07 1.84 -2.97
CA ASP A 144 19.42 1.43 -3.36
C ASP A 144 20.46 1.90 -2.32
N PRO A 145 21.49 1.08 -1.98
CA PRO A 145 22.54 1.47 -1.03
C PRO A 145 23.32 2.74 -1.38
N ARG A 146 23.37 3.11 -2.67
CA ARG A 146 24.23 4.20 -3.19
C ARG A 146 23.45 5.24 -3.98
N GLU A 147 22.31 4.87 -4.54
CA GLU A 147 21.52 5.73 -5.42
C GLU A 147 20.18 6.14 -4.79
N VAL A 148 19.62 7.25 -5.27
CA VAL A 148 18.27 7.71 -4.91
C VAL A 148 17.25 7.00 -5.80
N ARG A 149 17.10 5.70 -5.57
CA ARG A 149 16.25 4.81 -6.38
C ARG A 149 15.57 3.78 -5.50
N VAL A 150 14.26 3.61 -5.69
CA VAL A 150 13.51 2.54 -5.02
C VAL A 150 13.83 1.20 -5.69
N VAL A 151 14.27 0.23 -4.88
CA VAL A 151 14.59 -1.13 -5.35
C VAL A 151 13.56 -2.17 -4.92
N ALA A 152 12.78 -1.89 -3.87
CA ALA A 152 11.63 -2.72 -3.49
C ALA A 152 10.61 -1.95 -2.65
N VAL A 153 9.33 -2.22 -2.87
CA VAL A 153 8.21 -1.88 -1.99
C VAL A 153 7.74 -3.15 -1.27
N LEU A 154 7.61 -3.06 0.05
CA LEU A 154 7.32 -4.16 0.97
C LEU A 154 5.89 -4.06 1.51
N ASP A 155 5.45 -5.12 2.20
CA ASP A 155 4.22 -5.14 2.99
C ASP A 155 2.90 -4.90 2.23
N TRP A 156 2.61 -5.81 1.29
CA TRP A 156 1.44 -5.75 0.43
C TRP A 156 0.16 -6.33 1.06
N GLU A 157 0.11 -6.55 2.37
CA GLU A 157 -1.02 -7.28 2.99
C GLU A 157 -2.35 -6.51 2.96
N LEU A 158 -2.29 -5.17 2.96
CA LEU A 158 -3.45 -4.28 2.87
C LEU A 158 -3.79 -3.87 1.43
N SER A 159 -3.01 -4.31 0.45
CA SER A 159 -3.19 -3.89 -0.94
C SER A 159 -4.49 -4.41 -1.54
N THR A 160 -5.13 -3.58 -2.36
CA THR A 160 -6.43 -3.86 -2.94
C THR A 160 -6.71 -2.97 -4.15
N LEU A 161 -7.92 -3.06 -4.70
CA LEU A 161 -8.43 -2.14 -5.70
C LEU A 161 -9.21 -1.01 -5.02
N GLY A 162 -8.74 0.22 -5.19
CA GLY A 162 -9.29 1.37 -4.50
C GLY A 162 -8.97 2.70 -5.15
N HIS A 163 -9.38 3.77 -4.46
CA HIS A 163 -9.18 5.14 -4.94
C HIS A 163 -7.74 5.59 -4.67
N PRO A 164 -6.97 6.05 -5.68
CA PRO A 164 -5.54 6.35 -5.53
C PRO A 164 -5.25 7.44 -4.50
N LEU A 165 -6.14 8.45 -4.36
CA LEU A 165 -5.98 9.50 -3.34
C LEU A 165 -5.94 8.96 -1.90
N ALA A 166 -6.59 7.84 -1.61
CA ALA A 166 -6.53 7.26 -0.27
C ALA A 166 -5.13 6.73 0.06
N ASP A 167 -4.44 6.20 -0.95
CA ASP A 167 -3.06 5.69 -0.85
C ASP A 167 -2.03 6.82 -0.83
N LEU A 168 -2.31 7.93 -1.53
CA LEU A 168 -1.46 9.14 -1.51
C LEU A 168 -1.57 9.93 -0.20
N ALA A 169 -2.73 9.93 0.44
CA ALA A 169 -2.99 10.72 1.64
C ALA A 169 -2.58 10.03 2.96
N TYR A 170 -2.36 8.72 2.92
CA TYR A 170 -1.96 7.89 4.06
C TYR A 170 -0.53 8.20 4.49
#